data_AF-A0A9C8DE87-F1
#
_entry.id   AF-A0A9C8DE87-F1
#
_cell.length_a   1.000
_cell.length_b   1.000
_cell.length_c   1.000
_cell.angle_alpha   90.00
_cell.angle_beta   90.00
_cell.angle_gamma   90.00
#
_symmetry.space_group_name_H-M   'P 1'
#
loop_
_entity.id
_entity.type
_entity.pdbx_description
1 polymer ?
#
loop_
_entity_poly.entity_id
_entity_poly.type
_entity_poly.pdbx_seq_one_letter_code
_entity_poly.pdbx_strand_id
1 'polypeptide(L)'
;MRYCGRDSQQHGIERIDQLLQQPRIHRARLSRELCERLNWRRANGRLKDMSCRVALLRMQADGLIRLPPPRNVKPVAFKVHPEIEHAVSEPTRTPRIDLARIDLEPIVKKPDSLLWNAYLERYH
;
A
#
# COMPACT_ATOMS: atom_id res chain seq x y z
N MET A 1 12.80 12.05 10.70
CA MET A 1 12.40 10.85 9.93
C MET A 1 11.21 11.23 9.04
N ARG A 2 11.15 10.72 7.80
CA ARG A 2 10.06 11.04 6.86
C ARG A 2 9.16 9.81 6.65
N TYR A 3 7.87 9.96 6.88
CA TYR A 3 6.89 8.91 6.63
C TYR A 3 5.99 9.30 5.46
N CYS A 4 6.00 8.49 4.39
CA CYS A 4 5.16 8.68 3.20
C CYS A 4 5.21 10.12 2.62
N GLY A 5 6.40 10.72 2.59
CA GLY A 5 6.63 12.05 2.02
C GLY A 5 6.31 13.23 2.95
N ARG A 6 5.99 13.00 4.22
CA ARG A 6 5.86 14.05 5.24
C ARG A 6 6.92 13.94 6.32
N ASP A 7 7.38 15.08 6.79
CA ASP A 7 8.16 15.18 8.03
C ASP A 7 7.24 14.90 9.21
N SER A 8 7.55 13.86 9.99
CA SER A 8 6.88 13.60 11.27
C SER A 8 7.38 14.58 12.31
N GLN A 9 7.05 15.87 12.15
CA GLN A 9 7.31 16.83 13.21
C GLN A 9 6.45 16.48 14.42
N GLN A 10 7.02 16.66 15.61
CA GLN A 10 6.52 16.37 16.95
C GLN A 10 4.99 16.51 17.13
N HIS A 11 4.39 17.56 16.56
CA HIS A 11 2.95 17.85 16.57
C HIS A 11 2.05 16.77 15.90
N GLY A 12 2.62 15.87 15.12
CA GLY A 12 1.91 14.74 14.52
C GLY A 12 1.71 13.57 15.49
N ILE A 13 2.67 13.35 16.40
CA ILE A 13 2.70 12.19 17.31
C ILE A 13 1.75 12.41 18.49
N GLU A 14 1.74 13.60 19.09
CA GLU A 14 0.82 13.94 20.19
C GLU A 14 -0.66 13.76 19.77
N ARG A 15 -0.97 14.07 18.51
CA ARG A 15 -2.32 13.87 17.94
C ARG A 15 -2.66 12.38 17.78
N ILE A 16 -1.66 11.52 17.54
CA ILE A 16 -1.87 10.07 17.45
C ILE A 16 -2.20 9.50 18.83
N ASP A 17 -1.47 9.90 19.88
CA ASP A 17 -1.72 9.42 21.24
C ASP A 17 -3.11 9.80 21.73
N GLN A 18 -3.54 11.04 21.49
CA GLN A 18 -4.91 11.48 21.80
C GLN A 18 -5.97 10.63 21.07
N LEU A 19 -5.76 10.32 19.80
CA LEU A 19 -6.66 9.46 19.03
C LEU A 19 -6.68 8.03 19.56
N LEU A 20 -5.54 7.52 20.05
CA LEU A 20 -5.41 6.18 20.62
C LEU A 20 -6.14 6.03 21.96
N GLN A 21 -6.36 7.12 22.71
CA GLN A 21 -7.15 7.09 23.95
C GLN A 21 -8.67 6.98 23.72
N GLN A 22 -9.14 7.13 22.49
CA GLN A 22 -10.58 7.04 22.21
C GLN A 22 -11.10 5.60 22.38
N PRO A 23 -12.27 5.41 23.00
CA PRO A 23 -12.88 4.09 23.14
C PRO A 23 -13.18 3.47 21.77
N ARG A 24 -12.91 2.16 21.65
CA ARG A 24 -13.14 1.35 20.43
C ARG A 24 -12.33 1.82 19.20
N ILE A 25 -11.23 2.55 19.39
CA ILE A 25 -10.34 2.91 18.29
C ILE A 25 -9.69 1.66 17.68
N HIS A 26 -9.69 1.58 16.36
CA HIS A 26 -8.98 0.55 15.60
C HIS A 26 -8.20 1.20 14.47
N ARG A 27 -7.17 0.50 13.96
CA ARG A 27 -6.20 1.04 13.00
C ARG A 27 -6.84 1.76 11.80
N ALA A 28 -7.95 1.23 11.27
CA ALA A 28 -8.66 1.86 10.16
C ALA A 28 -9.33 3.20 10.52
N ARG A 29 -9.97 3.29 11.69
CA ARG A 29 -10.59 4.53 12.17
C ARG A 29 -9.52 5.57 12.50
N LEU A 30 -8.47 5.15 13.20
CA LEU A 30 -7.30 5.98 13.50
C LEU A 30 -6.71 6.62 12.23
N SER A 31 -6.48 5.83 11.17
CA SER A 31 -5.93 6.36 9.92
C SER A 31 -6.82 7.40 9.24
N ARG A 32 -8.16 7.25 9.32
CA ARG A 32 -9.10 8.18 8.69
C ARG A 32 -9.19 9.49 9.48
N GLU A 33 -9.37 9.40 10.80
CA GLU A 33 -9.43 10.58 11.67
C GLU A 33 -8.11 11.38 11.60
N LEU A 34 -6.96 10.68 11.58
CA LEU A 34 -5.67 11.34 11.42
C LEU A 34 -5.56 12.02 10.05
N CYS A 35 -6.01 11.36 8.96
CA CYS A 35 -6.05 12.00 7.66
C CYS A 35 -6.97 13.22 7.62
N GLU A 36 -8.12 13.19 8.28
CA GLU A 36 -9.04 14.34 8.33
C GLU A 36 -8.40 15.52 9.07
N ARG A 37 -7.87 15.29 10.27
CA ARG A 37 -7.24 16.32 11.12
C ARG A 37 -6.01 16.96 10.44
N LEU A 38 -5.25 16.19 9.67
CA LEU A 38 -4.08 16.67 8.94
C LEU A 38 -4.41 17.16 7.52
N ASN A 39 -5.70 17.18 7.15
CA ASN A 39 -6.17 17.39 5.78
C ASN A 39 -5.36 16.58 4.74
N TRP A 40 -5.04 15.33 5.07
CA TRP A 40 -4.23 14.45 4.25
C TRP A 40 -5.05 13.80 3.15
N ARG A 41 -5.10 14.49 2.01
CA ARG A 41 -5.89 14.10 0.85
C ARG A 41 -5.02 13.82 -0.38
N ARG A 42 -5.60 13.08 -1.33
CA ARG A 42 -5.12 12.89 -2.70
C ARG A 42 -5.56 14.09 -3.55
N ALA A 43 -5.06 14.19 -4.79
CA ALA A 43 -5.47 15.23 -5.72
C ALA A 43 -6.99 15.24 -5.99
N ASN A 44 -7.64 14.08 -5.91
CA ASN A 44 -9.10 13.94 -6.05
C ASN A 44 -9.89 14.19 -4.75
N GLY A 45 -9.28 14.81 -3.72
CA GLY A 45 -9.95 15.14 -2.46
C GLY A 45 -10.20 13.96 -1.50
N ARG A 46 -10.03 12.70 -1.93
CA ARG A 46 -10.18 11.54 -1.05
C ARG A 46 -9.02 11.44 -0.05
N LEU A 47 -9.29 10.93 1.14
CA LEU A 47 -8.27 10.73 2.18
C LEU A 47 -7.14 9.79 1.70
N LYS A 48 -5.91 10.07 2.13
CA LYS A 48 -4.74 9.18 1.96
C LYS A 48 -4.64 8.16 3.11
N ASP A 49 -5.76 7.54 3.47
CA ASP A 49 -5.88 6.63 4.63
C ASP A 49 -4.95 5.40 4.52
N MET A 50 -4.75 4.87 3.32
CA MET A 50 -3.79 3.79 3.07
C MET A 50 -2.34 4.21 3.34
N SER A 51 -1.91 5.37 2.81
CA SER A 51 -0.56 5.90 3.08
C SER A 51 -0.37 6.23 4.56
N CYS A 52 -1.39 6.77 5.20
CA CYS A 52 -1.42 7.02 6.63
C CYS A 52 -1.27 5.73 7.45
N ARG A 53 -1.95 4.65 7.05
CA ARG A 53 -1.80 3.35 7.72
C ARG A 53 -0.39 2.78 7.57
N VAL A 54 0.24 2.93 6.41
CA VAL A 54 1.65 2.54 6.20
C VAL A 54 2.58 3.37 7.10
N ALA A 55 2.36 4.68 7.18
CA ALA A 55 3.13 5.55 8.07
C ALA A 55 3.00 5.13 9.55
N LEU A 56 1.78 4.90 10.03
CA LEU A 56 1.52 4.44 11.40
C LEU A 56 2.20 3.09 11.70
N LEU A 57 2.18 2.15 10.75
CA LEU A 57 2.85 0.85 10.91
C LEU A 57 4.38 1.00 11.01
N ARG A 58 4.96 1.91 10.21
CA ARG A 58 6.41 2.21 10.30
C ARG A 58 6.75 2.90 11.61
N MET A 59 5.98 3.88 12.05
CA MET A 59 6.16 4.51 13.36
C MET A 59 6.10 3.51 14.52
N GLN A 60 5.22 2.49 14.44
CA GLN A 60 5.20 1.41 15.41
C GLN A 60 6.46 0.53 15.32
N ALA A 61 6.93 0.22 14.10
CA ALA A 61 8.16 -0.55 13.90
C ALA A 61 9.40 0.18 14.44
N ASP A 62 9.40 1.51 14.32
CA ASP A 62 10.45 2.39 14.86
C ASP A 62 10.29 2.65 16.38
N GLY A 63 9.29 2.05 17.02
CA GLY A 63 9.07 2.15 18.48
C GLY A 63 8.44 3.45 18.95
N LEU A 64 7.99 4.33 18.06
CA LEU A 64 7.46 5.66 18.41
C LEU A 64 6.04 5.62 18.97
N ILE A 65 5.22 4.65 18.54
CA ILE A 65 3.83 4.49 18.97
C ILE A 65 3.48 3.02 19.14
N ARG A 66 2.42 2.72 19.89
CA ARG A 66 1.85 1.38 20.00
C ARG A 66 0.43 1.35 19.42
N LEU A 67 0.23 0.67 18.29
CA LEU A 67 -1.09 0.56 17.68
C LEU A 67 -1.89 -0.58 18.33
N PRO A 68 -3.23 -0.47 18.37
CA PRO A 68 -4.09 -1.58 18.79
C PRO A 68 -3.84 -2.81 17.90
N PRO A 69 -4.10 -4.03 18.40
CA PRO A 69 -3.92 -5.25 17.61
C PRO A 69 -4.75 -5.21 16.32
N PRO A 70 -4.28 -5.85 15.23
CA PRO A 70 -5.06 -5.94 13.99
C PRO A 70 -6.31 -6.79 14.23
N ARG A 71 -7.47 -6.33 13.72
CA ARG A 71 -8.74 -7.06 13.83
C ARG A 71 -8.91 -8.14 12.76
N ASN A 72 -8.22 -7.98 11.63
CA ASN A 72 -8.27 -8.92 10.52
C ASN A 72 -6.90 -9.57 10.37
N VAL A 73 -6.92 -10.85 10.01
CA VAL A 73 -5.71 -11.57 9.58
C VAL A 73 -5.11 -10.82 8.39
N LYS A 74 -3.78 -10.79 8.30
CA LYS A 74 -3.12 -10.28 7.08
C LYS A 74 -3.74 -11.02 5.89
N PRO A 75 -4.11 -10.32 4.80
CA PRO A 75 -4.46 -10.99 3.56
C PRO A 75 -3.35 -11.96 3.23
N VAL A 76 -3.70 -13.17 2.79
CA VAL A 76 -2.72 -14.12 2.29
C VAL A 76 -1.91 -13.40 1.22
N ALA A 77 -0.58 -13.48 1.32
CA ALA A 77 0.29 -12.96 0.27
C ALA A 77 -0.19 -13.54 -1.07
N PHE A 78 -0.07 -12.74 -2.14
CA PHE A 78 -0.35 -13.24 -3.48
C PHE A 78 0.41 -14.55 -3.66
N LYS A 79 -0.33 -15.64 -3.93
CA LYS A 79 0.26 -16.90 -4.35
C LYS A 79 0.13 -16.93 -5.85
N VAL A 80 1.25 -17.13 -6.53
CA VAL A 80 1.23 -17.26 -7.98
C VAL A 80 0.31 -18.43 -8.33
N HIS A 81 -0.63 -18.18 -9.23
CA HIS A 81 -1.54 -19.18 -9.74
C HIS A 81 -0.76 -20.05 -10.75
N PRO A 82 -0.70 -21.38 -10.58
CA PRO A 82 0.05 -22.25 -11.49
C PRO A 82 -0.35 -22.07 -12.96
N GLU A 83 -1.62 -21.77 -13.21
CA GLU A 83 -2.16 -21.49 -14.55
C GLU A 83 -1.62 -20.19 -15.19
N ILE A 84 -1.02 -19.29 -14.39
CA ILE A 84 -0.43 -18.03 -14.84
C ILE A 84 1.10 -18.09 -14.85
N GLU A 85 1.73 -18.98 -14.07
CA GLU A 85 3.18 -19.19 -14.11
C GLU A 85 3.70 -19.55 -15.50
N HIS A 86 2.94 -20.36 -16.24
CA HIS A 86 3.31 -20.72 -17.60
C HIS A 86 3.24 -19.53 -18.56
N ALA A 87 2.33 -18.57 -18.32
CA ALA A 87 2.14 -17.39 -19.15
C ALA A 87 3.23 -16.32 -18.97
N VAL A 88 4.03 -16.39 -17.90
CA VAL A 88 5.15 -15.45 -17.62
C VAL A 88 6.53 -16.08 -17.86
N SER A 89 6.57 -17.26 -18.47
CA SER A 89 7.82 -17.90 -18.87
C SER A 89 8.50 -17.15 -20.00
N GLU A 90 9.83 -17.15 -20.00
CA GLU A 90 10.59 -16.50 -21.07
C GLU A 90 10.25 -17.16 -22.42
N PRO A 91 10.03 -16.36 -23.47
CA PRO A 91 9.73 -16.90 -24.78
C PRO A 91 10.96 -17.66 -25.30
N THR A 92 10.75 -18.86 -25.88
CA THR A 92 11.83 -19.67 -26.48
C THR A 92 12.59 -18.93 -27.59
N ARG A 93 11.95 -17.92 -28.19
CA ARG A 93 12.56 -17.03 -29.17
C ARG A 93 12.29 -15.59 -28.76
N THR A 94 13.34 -14.78 -28.68
CA THR A 94 13.20 -13.35 -28.43
C THR A 94 12.50 -12.68 -29.62
N PRO A 95 11.29 -12.12 -29.45
CA PRO A 95 10.64 -11.40 -30.53
C PRO A 95 11.42 -10.11 -30.85
N ARG A 96 11.36 -9.67 -32.11
CA ARG A 96 11.82 -8.32 -32.47
C ARG A 96 10.76 -7.33 -31.97
N ILE A 97 11.04 -6.63 -30.88
CA ILE A 97 10.16 -5.62 -30.29
C ILE A 97 10.63 -4.25 -30.73
N ASP A 98 9.71 -3.40 -31.18
CA ASP A 98 9.96 -1.98 -31.36
C ASP A 98 9.82 -1.25 -30.02
N LEU A 99 10.95 -0.84 -29.43
CA LEU A 99 10.97 -0.12 -28.17
C LEU A 99 10.70 1.38 -28.34
N ALA A 100 10.61 1.88 -29.58
CA ALA A 100 10.28 3.28 -29.83
C ALA A 100 8.81 3.60 -29.54
N ARG A 101 7.93 2.59 -29.53
CA ARG A 101 6.51 2.73 -29.22
C ARG A 101 6.12 1.83 -28.05
N ILE A 102 5.81 2.48 -26.92
CA ILE A 102 5.34 1.81 -25.71
C ILE A 102 3.90 2.26 -25.47
N ASP A 103 2.98 1.31 -25.53
CA ASP A 103 1.57 1.52 -25.20
C ASP A 103 1.34 1.14 -23.72
N LEU A 104 0.62 1.99 -22.98
CA LEU A 104 0.28 1.75 -21.58
C LEU A 104 -1.20 1.38 -21.47
N GLU A 105 -1.47 0.14 -21.06
CA GLU A 105 -2.83 -0.36 -20.87
C GLU A 105 -3.19 -0.43 -19.38
N PRO A 106 -4.27 0.24 -18.94
CA PRO A 106 -4.73 0.13 -17.57
C PRO A 106 -5.34 -1.25 -17.32
N ILE A 107 -4.89 -1.90 -16.25
CA ILE A 107 -5.44 -3.19 -15.79
C ILE A 107 -6.84 -2.98 -15.22
N VAL A 108 -7.85 -3.59 -15.85
CA VAL A 108 -9.25 -3.52 -15.41
C VAL A 108 -9.75 -4.88 -14.92
N LYS A 109 -9.32 -5.99 -15.56
CA LYS A 109 -9.81 -7.33 -15.26
C LYS A 109 -8.90 -8.05 -14.28
N LYS A 110 -9.50 -8.96 -13.49
CA LYS A 110 -8.76 -9.78 -12.52
C LYS A 110 -7.64 -10.63 -13.17
N PRO A 111 -7.83 -11.30 -14.33
CA PRO A 111 -6.76 -12.08 -14.95
C PRO A 111 -5.52 -11.26 -15.29
N ASP A 112 -5.70 -10.07 -15.86
CA ASP A 112 -4.59 -9.16 -16.23
C ASP A 112 -3.82 -8.71 -14.99
N SER A 113 -4.53 -8.46 -13.88
CA SER A 113 -3.91 -8.15 -12.59
C SER A 113 -3.08 -9.31 -12.04
N LEU A 114 -3.55 -10.55 -12.20
CA LEU A 114 -2.80 -11.72 -11.77
C LEU A 114 -1.55 -11.93 -12.63
N LEU A 115 -1.66 -11.73 -13.95
CA LEU A 115 -0.52 -11.80 -14.88
C LEU A 115 0.55 -10.76 -14.55
N TRP A 116 0.14 -9.51 -14.31
CA TRP A 116 1.05 -8.44 -13.88
C TRP A 116 1.79 -8.78 -12.58
N ASN A 117 1.07 -9.28 -11.57
CA ASN A 117 1.69 -9.68 -10.31
C ASN A 117 2.68 -10.85 -10.49
N ALA A 118 2.39 -11.78 -11.39
CA ALA A 118 3.29 -12.89 -11.70
C ALA A 118 4.58 -12.41 -12.41
N TYR A 119 4.50 -11.43 -13.31
CA TYR A 119 5.69 -10.79 -13.89
C TYR A 119 6.51 -10.06 -12.83
N LEU A 120 5.87 -9.31 -11.92
CA LEU A 120 6.56 -8.63 -10.83
C LEU A 120 7.28 -9.64 -9.93
N GLU A 121 6.61 -10.68 -9.43
CA GLU A 121 7.20 -11.67 -8.53
C GLU A 121 8.41 -12.40 -9.15
N ARG A 122 8.41 -12.59 -10.48
CA ARG A 122 9.48 -13.31 -11.17
C ARG A 122 10.70 -12.45 -11.48
N TYR A 123 10.50 -11.16 -11.75
CA TYR A 123 11.54 -10.29 -12.30
C TYR A 123 11.88 -9.06 -11.43
N HIS A 124 11.27 -8.88 -10.25
CA HIS A 124 11.52 -7.76 -9.32
C HIS A 124 11.53 -8.17 -7.84
#